data_AF-A0A519QWR2-F1
#
_entry.id   AF-A0A519QWR2-F1
#
_cell.length_a   1.000
_cell.length_b   1.000
_cell.length_c   1.000
_cell.angle_alpha   90.00
_cell.angle_beta   90.00
_cell.angle_gamma   90.00
#
_symmetry.space_group_name_H-M   'P 1'
#
loop_
_entity.id
_entity.type
_entity.pdbx_description
1 polymer ?
#
loop_
_entity_poly.entity_id
_entity_poly.type
_entity_poly.pdbx_seq_one_letter_code
_entity_poly.pdbx_strand_id
1 'polypeptide(L)'
;EIWYKHILEAYPELAGAMALHHGSLDRDIRNWVEEAIHDEKLKVVICTSSLDLGVDFAPVETVIQVGSPKSVSRFLQRAGRSGHRPGATSVIYFVPTHSLELIEAAALKEAIQQKVFEDRPPMYKPFDVLIQYLVTLAVSEGFFSDALYAEVKSTYAFEDITVEEWNWLMDFITYGGQTLKEYDEYQKVAREGDFFKVTSRRVALRHRMAIGTIVSEPMMYVKFMKGGSIGSLEESFLSRLKPGDVFWFSGRSLELVQVKEMTAYVRKSNKSNGIIPSWLGARMSLSSHLANMFKQKLDDYLHNIVKDVEMKKVTPLLELQQKWSNVPAQKGLLIEKVTTKEGHHIFIYPFAGRYLHEGLAALIAYRLAQSQPITFSIAMNDYGFELLSEDEVDLDYAIKNGLFSTDHLHSDMLLSLNSTEMAKRRFKEIAQISGLLFTGYPGKMKKNRHLQASSGLLFDVFKQYDPENLLLKQAYDEVFRYQLSETELRKLLIKIAEQEINITKPYRPTPFAFPIMVDRLREKLTSEKLEDRVKKLQLDLEEDADA
;
A
#
# COMPACT_ATOMS: atom_id res chain seq x y z
N GLU A 1 -13.38 -13.99 -1.16
CA GLU A 1 -14.80 -14.33 -1.40
C GLU A 1 -15.08 -14.86 -2.82
N ILE A 2 -14.72 -14.15 -3.89
CA ILE A 2 -15.02 -14.59 -5.27
C ILE A 2 -14.38 -15.94 -5.61
N TRP A 3 -13.11 -16.14 -5.26
CA TRP A 3 -12.44 -17.44 -5.38
C TRP A 3 -13.21 -18.57 -4.68
N TYR A 4 -13.72 -18.34 -3.47
CA TYR A 4 -14.50 -19.33 -2.72
C TYR A 4 -15.75 -19.73 -3.51
N LYS A 5 -16.46 -18.73 -4.06
CA LYS A 5 -17.67 -18.99 -4.85
C LYS A 5 -17.35 -19.80 -6.11
N HIS A 6 -16.38 -19.36 -6.92
CA HIS A 6 -16.07 -20.04 -8.17
C HIS A 6 -15.49 -21.44 -7.97
N ILE A 7 -14.67 -21.62 -6.94
CA ILE A 7 -14.17 -22.96 -6.59
C ILE A 7 -15.34 -23.85 -6.16
N LEU A 8 -16.26 -23.35 -5.35
CA LEU A 8 -17.42 -24.13 -4.91
C LEU A 8 -18.42 -24.43 -6.04
N GLU A 9 -18.59 -23.50 -6.99
CA GLU A 9 -19.40 -23.71 -8.19
C GLU A 9 -18.80 -24.78 -9.10
N ALA A 10 -17.47 -24.79 -9.26
CA ALA A 10 -16.76 -25.78 -10.06
C ALA A 10 -16.62 -27.14 -9.35
N TYR A 11 -16.50 -27.13 -8.02
CA TYR A 11 -16.27 -28.29 -7.16
C TYR A 11 -17.24 -28.30 -5.96
N PRO A 12 -18.53 -28.61 -6.18
CA PRO A 12 -19.55 -28.58 -5.14
C PRO A 12 -19.29 -29.53 -3.97
N GLU A 13 -18.51 -30.60 -4.18
CA GLU A 13 -18.10 -31.56 -3.16
C GLU A 13 -17.21 -30.96 -2.06
N LEU A 14 -16.60 -29.79 -2.29
CA LEU A 14 -15.85 -29.05 -1.28
C LEU A 14 -16.76 -28.29 -0.29
N ALA A 15 -18.08 -28.35 -0.46
CA ALA A 15 -19.04 -27.77 0.46
C ALA A 15 -18.84 -28.30 1.89
N GLY A 16 -18.66 -27.39 2.85
CA GLY A 16 -18.38 -27.74 4.25
C GLY A 16 -16.92 -28.11 4.55
N ALA A 17 -16.09 -28.30 3.52
CA ALA A 17 -14.65 -28.56 3.63
C ALA A 17 -13.79 -27.35 3.18
N MET A 18 -14.42 -26.22 2.85
CA MET A 18 -13.74 -24.99 2.44
C MET A 18 -14.12 -23.82 3.36
N ALA A 19 -13.18 -22.91 3.60
CA ALA A 19 -13.44 -21.70 4.38
C ALA A 19 -12.74 -20.46 3.80
N LEU A 20 -13.17 -19.28 4.27
CA LEU A 20 -12.53 -17.98 4.02
C LEU A 20 -11.80 -17.54 5.28
N HIS A 21 -10.66 -16.86 5.13
CA HIS A 21 -9.95 -16.24 6.24
C HIS A 21 -9.38 -14.86 5.88
N HIS A 22 -9.91 -13.79 6.49
CA HIS A 22 -9.36 -12.44 6.35
C HIS A 22 -9.72 -11.58 7.56
N GLY A 23 -9.00 -10.48 7.78
CA GLY A 23 -9.12 -9.63 8.97
C GLY A 23 -10.52 -9.03 9.21
N SER A 24 -11.34 -8.93 8.17
CA SER A 24 -12.72 -8.41 8.27
C SER A 24 -13.74 -9.42 8.79
N LEU A 25 -13.35 -10.70 8.99
CA LEU A 25 -14.21 -11.71 9.60
C LEU A 25 -14.20 -11.59 11.13
N ASP A 26 -15.34 -11.92 11.74
CA ASP A 26 -15.49 -11.99 13.18
C ASP A 26 -14.45 -12.93 13.81
N ARG A 27 -13.99 -12.58 15.02
CA ARG A 27 -12.94 -13.32 15.71
C ARG A 27 -13.30 -14.79 15.91
N ASP A 28 -14.54 -15.08 16.27
CA ASP A 28 -15.00 -16.45 16.50
C ASP A 28 -14.94 -17.29 15.22
N ILE A 29 -15.25 -16.69 14.06
CA ILE A 29 -15.12 -17.36 12.76
C ILE A 29 -13.66 -17.61 12.44
N ARG A 30 -12.77 -16.63 12.66
CA ARG A 30 -11.33 -16.80 12.42
C ARG A 30 -10.72 -17.91 13.27
N ASN A 31 -10.99 -17.89 14.57
CA ASN A 31 -10.55 -18.94 15.50
C ASN A 31 -11.07 -20.31 15.07
N TRP A 32 -12.35 -20.41 14.69
CA TRP A 32 -12.92 -21.67 14.20
C TRP A 32 -12.21 -22.18 12.95
N VAL A 33 -11.87 -21.30 11.99
CA VAL A 33 -11.12 -21.68 10.79
C VAL A 33 -9.72 -22.15 11.16
N GLU A 34 -9.01 -21.44 12.04
CA GLU A 34 -7.66 -21.82 12.49
C GLU A 34 -7.67 -23.21 13.18
N GLU A 35 -8.61 -23.45 14.10
CA GLU A 35 -8.81 -24.75 14.75
C GLU A 35 -9.21 -25.84 13.74
N ALA A 36 -10.08 -25.53 12.77
CA ALA A 36 -10.52 -26.49 11.78
C ALA A 36 -9.43 -26.85 10.75
N ILE A 37 -8.45 -25.96 10.51
CA ILE A 37 -7.22 -26.31 9.78
C ILE A 37 -6.39 -27.27 10.61
N HIS A 38 -6.14 -26.93 11.89
CA HIS A 38 -5.34 -27.76 12.80
C HIS A 38 -5.91 -29.17 12.97
N ASP A 39 -7.24 -29.28 13.07
CA ASP A 39 -7.98 -30.55 13.20
C ASP A 39 -8.19 -31.28 11.87
N GLU A 40 -7.62 -30.80 10.76
CA GLU A 40 -7.75 -31.39 9.41
C GLU A 40 -9.20 -31.49 8.88
N LYS A 41 -10.11 -30.69 9.44
CA LYS A 41 -11.53 -30.64 9.04
C LYS A 41 -11.73 -29.89 7.73
N LEU A 42 -10.87 -28.91 7.45
CA LEU A 42 -10.89 -28.12 6.22
C LEU A 42 -9.86 -28.66 5.22
N LYS A 43 -10.29 -28.79 3.95
CA LYS A 43 -9.43 -29.15 2.82
C LYS A 43 -8.85 -27.94 2.11
N VAL A 44 -9.59 -26.84 2.06
CA VAL A 44 -9.16 -25.61 1.37
C VAL A 44 -9.49 -24.39 2.21
N VAL A 45 -8.52 -23.51 2.40
CA VAL A 45 -8.75 -22.21 3.03
C VAL A 45 -8.27 -21.11 2.11
N ILE A 46 -9.16 -20.17 1.81
CA ILE A 46 -8.87 -19.03 0.95
C ILE A 46 -8.64 -17.83 1.85
N CYS A 47 -7.39 -17.39 1.93
CA CYS A 47 -6.99 -16.35 2.86
C CYS A 47 -6.31 -15.15 2.21
N THR A 48 -6.32 -14.02 2.93
CA THR A 48 -5.42 -12.89 2.66
C THR A 48 -4.11 -13.07 3.45
N SER A 49 -3.36 -11.99 3.68
CA SER A 49 -2.17 -11.99 4.54
C SER A 49 -2.44 -12.28 6.01
N SER A 50 -3.70 -12.46 6.40
CA SER A 50 -4.09 -12.84 7.76
C SER A 50 -3.47 -14.15 8.25
N LEU A 51 -3.02 -15.03 7.34
CA LEU A 51 -2.36 -16.29 7.67
C LEU A 51 -0.86 -16.31 7.28
N ASP A 52 -0.28 -15.18 6.90
CA ASP A 52 1.13 -15.12 6.47
C ASP A 52 2.10 -15.40 7.65
N LEU A 53 1.73 -15.03 8.89
CA LEU A 53 2.58 -15.03 10.08
C LEU A 53 1.87 -15.60 11.31
N GLY A 54 2.65 -16.28 12.17
CA GLY A 54 2.29 -16.48 13.58
C GLY A 54 1.39 -17.67 13.92
N VAL A 55 1.00 -18.49 12.94
CA VAL A 55 0.17 -19.68 13.19
C VAL A 55 0.88 -20.92 12.64
N ASP A 56 1.05 -21.92 13.49
CA ASP A 56 1.59 -23.23 13.11
C ASP A 56 0.47 -24.06 12.47
N PHE A 57 0.58 -24.26 11.16
CA PHE A 57 -0.34 -25.09 10.40
C PHE A 57 0.35 -26.39 9.99
N ALA A 58 0.71 -27.20 10.99
CA ALA A 58 1.35 -28.49 10.80
C ALA A 58 0.67 -29.45 9.78
N PRO A 59 -0.66 -29.42 9.51
CA PRO A 59 -1.27 -30.29 8.50
C PRO A 59 -1.34 -29.69 7.08
N VAL A 60 -0.93 -28.44 6.85
CA VAL A 60 -1.03 -27.84 5.52
C VAL A 60 0.03 -28.44 4.60
N GLU A 61 -0.42 -29.15 3.57
CA GLU A 61 0.46 -29.84 2.62
C GLU A 61 0.89 -28.93 1.46
N THR A 62 0.08 -27.95 1.06
CA THR A 62 0.32 -27.15 -0.14
C THR A 62 -0.22 -25.74 0.01
N VAL A 63 0.53 -24.77 -0.51
CA VAL A 63 0.11 -23.38 -0.63
C VAL A 63 -0.07 -23.02 -2.10
N ILE A 64 -1.12 -22.25 -2.42
CA ILE A 64 -1.35 -21.72 -3.76
C ILE A 64 -1.30 -20.20 -3.70
N GLN A 65 -0.24 -19.62 -4.26
CA GLN A 65 -0.07 -18.19 -4.40
C GLN A 65 -0.72 -17.72 -5.70
N VAL A 66 -1.86 -17.03 -5.58
CA VAL A 66 -2.52 -16.40 -6.73
C VAL A 66 -2.02 -14.97 -6.90
N GLY A 67 -1.50 -14.67 -8.09
CA GLY A 67 -0.91 -13.38 -8.44
C GLY A 67 0.43 -13.11 -7.75
N SER A 68 1.08 -12.03 -8.14
CA SER A 68 2.39 -11.61 -7.64
C SER A 68 2.45 -11.58 -6.09
N PRO A 69 3.51 -12.15 -5.46
CA PRO A 69 3.70 -12.04 -4.02
C PRO A 69 4.23 -10.66 -3.61
N LYS A 70 4.63 -9.83 -4.58
CA LYS A 70 5.29 -8.51 -4.45
C LYS A 70 6.68 -8.52 -3.81
N SER A 71 7.02 -9.55 -3.03
CA SER A 71 8.34 -9.71 -2.44
C SER A 71 8.74 -11.19 -2.28
N VAL A 72 10.05 -11.45 -2.34
CA VAL A 72 10.66 -12.77 -2.19
C VAL A 72 10.44 -13.29 -0.76
N SER A 73 10.69 -12.44 0.23
CA SER A 73 10.52 -12.79 1.65
C SER A 73 9.10 -13.23 1.98
N ARG A 74 8.10 -12.56 1.41
CA ARG A 74 6.70 -12.90 1.62
C ARG A 74 6.34 -14.22 0.96
N PHE A 75 6.81 -14.45 -0.27
CA PHE A 75 6.61 -15.71 -0.94
C PHE A 75 7.18 -16.88 -0.12
N LEU A 76 8.39 -16.74 0.43
CA LEU A 76 8.97 -17.77 1.30
C LEU A 76 8.23 -17.95 2.62
N GLN A 77 7.78 -16.86 3.26
CA GLN A 77 6.96 -16.97 4.47
C GLN A 77 5.66 -17.73 4.22
N ARG A 78 5.02 -17.49 3.07
CA ARG A 78 3.83 -18.23 2.63
C ARG A 78 4.17 -19.68 2.31
N ALA A 79 5.22 -19.94 1.54
CA ALA A 79 5.66 -21.28 1.23
C ALA A 79 5.92 -22.09 2.49
N GLY A 80 6.54 -21.48 3.51
CA GLY A 80 6.81 -22.10 4.80
C GLY A 80 5.57 -22.50 5.60
N ARG A 81 4.35 -22.13 5.18
CA ARG A 81 3.09 -22.65 5.75
C ARG A 81 2.78 -24.06 5.28
N SER A 82 3.32 -24.49 4.13
CA SER A 82 3.27 -25.87 3.69
C SER A 82 4.39 -26.67 4.34
N GLY A 83 4.05 -27.83 4.90
CA GLY A 83 5.02 -28.74 5.51
C GLY A 83 5.80 -28.08 6.63
N HIS A 84 5.14 -27.32 7.52
CA HIS A 84 5.78 -26.53 8.59
C HIS A 84 6.38 -27.41 9.71
N ARG A 85 7.36 -28.25 9.37
CA ARG A 85 8.05 -29.17 10.28
C ARG A 85 9.53 -29.27 9.89
N PRO A 86 10.46 -29.46 10.84
CA PRO A 86 11.87 -29.63 10.51
C PRO A 86 12.11 -30.76 9.50
N GLY A 87 12.86 -30.46 8.44
CA GLY A 87 13.21 -31.43 7.39
C GLY A 87 12.10 -31.73 6.38
N ALA A 88 10.88 -31.22 6.56
CA ALA A 88 9.82 -31.35 5.58
C ALA A 88 10.03 -30.39 4.39
N THR A 89 9.55 -30.78 3.21
CA THR A 89 9.61 -29.96 2.00
C THR A 89 8.36 -29.09 1.92
N SER A 90 8.55 -27.76 1.80
CA SER A 90 7.45 -26.84 1.53
C SER A 90 7.06 -26.84 0.05
N VAL A 91 5.78 -27.03 -0.22
CA VAL A 91 5.20 -27.04 -1.57
C VAL A 91 4.35 -25.79 -1.78
N ILE A 92 4.68 -25.03 -2.81
CA ILE A 92 3.93 -23.84 -3.22
C ILE A 92 3.75 -23.79 -4.73
N TYR A 93 2.53 -23.50 -5.18
CA TYR A 93 2.21 -23.25 -6.57
C TYR A 93 2.01 -21.75 -6.81
N PHE A 94 2.61 -21.22 -7.86
CA PHE A 94 2.39 -19.84 -8.28
C PHE A 94 1.43 -19.81 -9.47
N VAL A 95 0.29 -19.14 -9.30
CA VAL A 95 -0.75 -19.00 -10.33
C VAL A 95 -0.78 -17.54 -10.79
N PRO A 96 -0.19 -17.22 -11.97
CA PRO A 96 -0.20 -15.87 -12.50
C PRO A 96 -1.62 -15.45 -12.88
N THR A 97 -1.92 -14.18 -12.66
CA THR A 97 -3.17 -13.50 -13.04
C THR A 97 -3.08 -12.79 -14.38
N HIS A 98 -1.85 -12.57 -14.88
CA HIS A 98 -1.58 -12.08 -16.24
C HIS A 98 -0.19 -12.54 -16.72
N SER A 99 0.06 -12.48 -18.03
CA SER A 99 1.26 -13.04 -18.66
C SER A 99 2.58 -12.49 -18.12
N LEU A 100 2.69 -11.20 -17.81
CA LEU A 100 3.93 -10.62 -17.25
C LEU A 100 4.30 -11.21 -15.88
N GLU A 101 3.35 -11.74 -15.08
CA GLU A 101 3.68 -12.40 -13.81
C GLU A 101 4.43 -13.74 -14.01
N LEU A 102 4.46 -14.31 -15.22
CA LEU A 102 5.34 -15.44 -15.54
C LEU A 102 6.82 -15.02 -15.43
N ILE A 103 7.15 -13.79 -15.85
CA ILE A 103 8.51 -13.25 -15.72
C ILE A 103 8.82 -13.03 -14.24
N GLU A 104 7.87 -12.55 -13.44
CA GLU A 104 8.02 -12.48 -11.97
C GLU A 104 8.27 -13.85 -11.34
N ALA A 105 7.56 -14.89 -11.79
CA ALA A 105 7.76 -16.25 -11.28
C ALA A 105 9.17 -16.78 -11.58
N ALA A 106 9.68 -16.53 -12.80
CA ALA A 106 11.06 -16.85 -13.16
C ALA A 106 12.08 -16.05 -12.32
N ALA A 107 11.85 -14.75 -12.16
CA ALA A 107 12.69 -13.87 -11.34
C ALA A 107 12.70 -14.29 -9.87
N LEU A 108 11.56 -14.70 -9.33
CA LEU A 108 11.40 -15.18 -7.96
C LEU A 108 12.19 -16.47 -7.70
N LYS A 109 12.14 -17.44 -8.62
CA LYS A 109 12.93 -18.67 -8.52
C LYS A 109 14.42 -18.36 -8.42
N GLU A 110 14.89 -17.45 -9.28
CA GLU A 110 16.30 -17.05 -9.30
C GLU A 110 16.69 -16.29 -8.02
N ALA A 111 15.86 -15.35 -7.57
CA ALA A 111 16.10 -14.61 -6.32
C ALA A 111 16.23 -15.55 -5.11
N ILE A 112 15.37 -16.57 -5.02
CA ILE A 112 15.42 -17.60 -3.96
C ILE A 112 16.72 -18.40 -4.06
N GLN A 113 17.12 -18.81 -5.27
CA GLN A 113 18.36 -19.54 -5.50
C GLN A 113 19.60 -18.73 -5.09
N GLN A 114 19.60 -17.44 -5.38
CA GLN A 114 20.67 -16.51 -5.03
C GLN A 114 20.59 -15.99 -3.58
N LYS A 115 19.54 -16.36 -2.82
CA LYS A 115 19.26 -15.86 -1.46
C LYS A 115 19.18 -14.34 -1.37
N VAL A 116 18.60 -13.72 -2.40
CA VAL A 116 18.36 -12.29 -2.44
C VAL A 116 17.01 -12.00 -1.79
N PHE A 117 17.03 -11.26 -0.68
CA PHE A 117 15.86 -10.90 0.10
C PHE A 117 15.77 -9.39 0.28
N GLU A 118 14.57 -8.90 0.54
CA GLU A 118 14.34 -7.48 0.78
C GLU A 118 14.99 -7.01 2.08
N ASP A 119 15.62 -5.84 2.01
CA ASP A 119 16.08 -5.11 3.18
C ASP A 119 14.91 -4.72 4.09
N ARG A 120 15.18 -4.72 5.40
CA ARG A 120 14.26 -4.16 6.40
C ARG A 120 14.93 -2.94 7.03
N PRO A 121 14.78 -1.75 6.43
CA PRO A 121 15.34 -0.56 7.02
C PRO A 121 14.71 -0.35 8.40
N PRO A 122 15.53 -0.09 9.44
CA PRO A 122 15.02 0.18 10.78
C PRO A 122 14.29 1.53 10.82
N MET A 123 13.34 1.64 11.75
CA MET A 123 12.67 2.90 12.05
C MET A 123 13.63 3.84 12.79
N TYR A 124 13.61 5.12 12.43
CA TYR A 124 14.44 6.14 13.07
C TYR A 124 13.55 7.21 13.72
N LYS A 125 13.78 7.45 15.00
CA LYS A 125 13.08 8.40 15.86
C LYS A 125 11.54 8.43 15.69
N PRO A 126 10.81 7.30 15.83
CA PRO A 126 9.35 7.31 15.86
C PRO A 126 8.85 7.94 17.18
N PHE A 127 8.78 9.27 17.23
CA PHE A 127 8.47 10.04 18.43
C PHE A 127 7.07 9.74 18.98
N ASP A 128 6.09 9.45 18.13
CA ASP A 128 4.76 8.98 18.54
C ASP A 128 4.81 7.70 19.39
N VAL A 129 5.61 6.72 18.99
CA VAL A 129 5.83 5.47 19.74
C VAL A 129 6.56 5.76 21.04
N LEU A 130 7.58 6.62 21.03
CA LEU A 130 8.30 7.00 22.25
C LEU A 130 7.38 7.71 23.24
N ILE A 131 6.54 8.65 22.79
CA ILE A 131 5.52 9.30 23.64
C ILE A 131 4.59 8.25 24.25
N GLN A 132 4.09 7.31 23.44
CA GLN A 132 3.23 6.23 23.94
C GLN A 132 3.95 5.38 25.00
N TYR A 133 5.23 5.06 24.77
CA TYR A 133 6.07 4.32 25.70
C TYR A 133 6.26 5.06 27.03
N LEU A 134 6.62 6.35 26.97
CA LEU A 134 6.77 7.22 28.14
C LEU A 134 5.50 7.26 28.97
N VAL A 135 4.34 7.49 28.33
CA VAL A 135 3.05 7.49 29.05
C VAL A 135 2.74 6.10 29.62
N THR A 136 3.13 5.02 28.95
CA THR A 136 2.97 3.64 29.46
C THR A 136 3.74 3.45 30.77
N LEU A 137 5.00 3.87 30.83
CA LEU A 137 5.81 3.80 32.04
C LEU A 137 5.22 4.69 33.16
N ALA A 138 4.78 5.90 32.80
CA ALA A 138 4.16 6.83 33.75
C ALA A 138 2.82 6.31 34.32
N VAL A 139 2.06 5.51 33.57
CA VAL A 139 0.83 4.84 34.05
C VAL A 139 1.16 3.70 35.03
N SER A 140 2.34 3.10 34.91
CA SER A 140 2.82 2.04 35.78
C SER A 140 3.45 2.62 37.06
N GLU A 141 4.72 2.33 37.33
CA GLU A 141 5.41 2.79 38.54
C GLU A 141 5.82 4.28 38.47
N GLY A 142 5.93 4.83 37.26
CA GLY A 142 6.58 6.12 36.98
C GLY A 142 8.00 5.91 36.48
N PHE A 143 8.69 6.99 36.12
CA PHE A 143 10.09 6.92 35.67
C PHE A 143 10.87 8.20 36.02
N PHE A 144 12.19 8.10 36.07
CA PHE A 144 13.12 9.23 36.16
C PHE A 144 13.64 9.58 34.77
N SER A 145 13.63 10.86 34.39
CA SER A 145 13.92 11.28 33.02
C SER A 145 15.37 10.99 32.61
N ASP A 146 16.36 11.30 33.45
CA ASP A 146 17.77 11.13 33.08
C ASP A 146 18.15 9.67 32.87
N ALA A 147 17.66 8.78 33.74
CA ALA A 147 17.90 7.34 33.64
C ALA A 147 17.26 6.77 32.36
N LEU A 148 16.03 7.19 32.07
CA LEU A 148 15.29 6.69 30.90
C LEU A 148 15.87 7.24 29.58
N TYR A 149 16.38 8.47 29.57
CA TYR A 149 17.08 9.03 28.41
C TYR A 149 18.26 8.15 27.99
N ALA A 150 19.09 7.74 28.95
CA ALA A 150 20.24 6.88 28.69
C ALA A 150 19.83 5.50 28.14
N GLU A 151 18.74 4.92 28.68
CA GLU A 151 18.18 3.66 28.18
C GLU A 151 17.66 3.79 26.75
N VAL A 152 16.83 4.81 26.48
CA VAL A 152 16.24 5.04 25.15
C VAL A 152 17.32 5.27 24.10
N LYS A 153 18.34 6.07 24.43
CA LYS A 153 19.49 6.34 23.55
C LYS A 153 20.34 5.10 23.26
N SER A 154 20.25 4.03 24.05
CA SER A 154 20.93 2.77 23.75
C SER A 154 20.25 1.95 22.64
N THR A 155 19.03 2.32 22.25
CA THR A 155 18.28 1.64 21.20
C THR A 155 18.62 2.19 19.81
N TYR A 156 18.62 1.33 18.79
CA TYR A 156 18.90 1.74 17.41
C TYR A 156 17.99 2.89 16.94
N ALA A 157 16.70 2.84 17.28
CA ALA A 157 15.73 3.83 16.79
C ALA A 157 15.98 5.25 17.34
N PHE A 158 16.66 5.38 18.49
CA PHE A 158 16.86 6.66 19.18
C PHE A 158 18.32 6.92 19.52
N GLU A 159 19.28 6.25 18.89
CA GLU A 159 20.72 6.41 19.20
C GLU A 159 21.22 7.86 19.06
N ASP A 160 20.64 8.58 18.09
CA ASP A 160 20.94 9.97 17.78
C ASP A 160 19.97 10.98 18.43
N ILE A 161 19.14 10.56 19.39
CA ILE A 161 18.19 11.47 20.04
C ILE A 161 18.94 12.58 20.80
N THR A 162 18.58 13.83 20.51
CA THR A 162 19.22 14.99 21.13
C THR A 162 18.58 15.30 22.49
N VAL A 163 19.29 16.09 23.31
CA VAL A 163 18.77 16.53 24.62
C VAL A 163 17.57 17.45 24.43
N GLU A 164 17.57 18.27 23.37
CA GLU A 164 16.46 19.16 23.02
C GLU A 164 15.22 18.37 22.62
N GLU A 165 15.38 17.33 21.79
CA GLU A 165 14.28 16.43 21.42
C GLU A 165 13.72 15.71 22.66
N TRP A 166 14.59 15.26 23.57
CA TRP A 166 14.18 14.64 24.83
C TRP A 166 13.38 15.59 25.74
N ASN A 167 13.88 16.81 25.93
CA ASN A 167 13.19 17.83 26.72
C ASN A 167 11.83 18.18 26.11
N TRP A 168 11.76 18.28 24.77
CA TRP A 168 10.50 18.48 24.08
C TRP A 168 9.50 17.35 24.38
N LEU A 169 9.96 16.09 24.40
CA LEU A 169 9.10 14.94 24.73
C LEU A 169 8.57 15.02 26.17
N MET A 170 9.41 15.39 27.13
CA MET A 170 9.02 15.55 28.53
C MET A 170 7.97 16.66 28.71
N ASP A 171 8.19 17.80 28.06
CA ASP A 171 7.25 18.91 28.03
C ASP A 171 5.93 18.52 27.37
N PHE A 172 6.01 17.78 26.27
CA PHE A 172 4.87 17.34 25.51
C PHE A 172 3.97 16.38 26.28
N ILE A 173 4.52 15.40 27.01
CA ILE A 173 3.70 14.49 27.84
C ILE A 173 3.14 15.17 29.09
N THR A 174 3.80 16.23 29.57
CA THR A 174 3.41 16.94 30.79
C THR A 174 2.30 17.95 30.54
N TYR A 175 2.40 18.73 29.45
CA TYR A 175 1.45 19.81 29.16
C TYR A 175 1.12 19.98 27.67
N GLY A 176 1.43 19.02 26.81
CA GLY A 176 1.09 19.08 25.39
C GLY A 176 1.97 20.03 24.56
N GLY A 177 3.13 20.41 25.09
CA GLY A 177 4.08 21.29 24.42
C GLY A 177 3.65 22.76 24.43
N GLN A 178 4.27 23.58 23.58
CA GLN A 178 4.05 25.03 23.60
C GLN A 178 2.63 25.44 23.19
N THR A 179 2.01 24.70 22.26
CA THR A 179 0.73 25.07 21.66
C THR A 179 -0.48 24.57 22.43
N LEU A 180 -0.36 23.47 23.17
CA LEU A 180 -1.50 22.82 23.83
C LEU A 180 -1.53 23.01 25.36
N LYS A 181 -0.59 23.77 25.93
CA LYS A 181 -0.46 24.00 27.38
C LYS A 181 -1.72 24.52 28.08
N GLU A 182 -2.53 25.31 27.38
CA GLU A 182 -3.77 25.92 27.90
C GLU A 182 -4.94 24.92 27.98
N TYR A 183 -4.75 23.68 27.50
CA TYR A 183 -5.79 22.67 27.41
C TYR A 183 -5.48 21.49 28.33
N ASP A 184 -6.20 21.41 29.45
CA ASP A 184 -6.05 20.37 30.48
C ASP A 184 -6.11 18.93 29.93
N GLU A 185 -6.74 18.71 28.77
CA GLU A 185 -6.87 17.38 28.19
C GLU A 185 -5.54 16.79 27.67
N TYR A 186 -4.55 17.63 27.38
CA TYR A 186 -3.22 17.22 26.92
C TYR A 186 -2.18 17.16 28.06
N GLN A 187 -2.55 17.54 29.28
CA GLN A 187 -1.74 17.36 30.47
C GLN A 187 -1.88 15.92 31.00
N LYS A 188 -1.05 15.00 30.47
CA LYS A 188 -1.20 13.56 30.73
C LYS A 188 -0.40 13.09 31.95
N VAL A 189 0.82 13.58 32.10
CA VAL A 189 1.81 13.11 33.07
C VAL A 189 2.14 14.23 34.06
N ALA A 190 2.11 13.93 35.35
CA ALA A 190 2.57 14.85 36.39
C ALA A 190 4.10 14.71 36.56
N ARG A 191 4.75 15.83 36.88
CA ARG A 191 6.20 15.91 37.10
C ARG A 191 6.48 16.37 38.53
N GLU A 192 7.31 15.62 39.24
CA GLU A 192 7.83 15.93 40.57
C GLU A 192 9.37 15.90 40.52
N GLY A 193 9.99 17.06 40.29
CA GLY A 193 11.44 17.12 40.05
C GLY A 193 11.81 16.42 38.73
N ASP A 194 12.61 15.35 38.83
CA ASP A 194 12.98 14.49 37.69
C ASP A 194 12.05 13.26 37.52
N PHE A 195 11.08 13.09 38.43
CA PHE A 195 10.18 11.94 38.43
C PHE A 195 8.87 12.25 37.70
N PHE A 196 8.41 11.32 36.85
CA PHE A 196 7.23 11.46 36.00
C PHE A 196 6.21 10.34 36.27
N LYS A 197 4.94 10.70 36.50
CA LYS A 197 3.86 9.75 36.81
C LYS A 197 2.48 10.23 36.40
N VAL A 198 1.63 9.32 35.92
CA VAL A 198 0.21 9.59 35.68
C VAL A 198 -0.55 9.43 37.00
N THR A 199 -1.12 10.52 37.50
CA THR A 199 -1.93 10.53 38.74
C THR A 199 -3.43 10.35 38.44
N SER A 200 -3.86 10.65 37.22
CA SER A 200 -5.27 10.59 36.81
C SER A 200 -5.69 9.20 36.34
N ARG A 201 -6.61 8.56 37.09
CA ARG A 201 -7.24 7.28 36.67
C ARG A 201 -7.90 7.36 35.30
N ARG A 202 -8.45 8.51 34.94
CA ARG A 202 -9.09 8.74 33.63
C ARG A 202 -8.06 8.69 32.50
N VAL A 203 -6.91 9.33 32.68
CA VAL A 203 -5.81 9.32 31.70
C VAL A 203 -5.25 7.91 31.55
N ALA A 204 -4.98 7.22 32.67
CA ALA A 204 -4.51 5.84 32.67
C ALA A 204 -5.46 4.89 31.93
N LEU A 205 -6.78 5.00 32.16
CA LEU A 205 -7.77 4.19 31.47
C LEU A 205 -7.80 4.48 29.96
N ARG A 206 -7.76 5.76 29.55
CA ARG A 206 -7.74 6.14 28.13
C ARG A 206 -6.49 5.60 27.43
N HIS A 207 -5.34 5.75 28.06
CA HIS A 207 -4.06 5.24 27.55
C HIS A 207 -4.13 3.72 27.33
N ARG A 208 -4.57 2.97 28.34
CA ARG A 208 -4.73 1.50 28.26
C ARG A 208 -5.64 1.05 27.12
N MET A 209 -6.66 1.83 26.77
CA MET A 209 -7.60 1.49 25.69
C MET A 209 -7.09 1.90 24.30
N ALA A 210 -6.09 2.76 24.23
CA ALA A 210 -5.52 3.29 22.99
C ALA A 210 -4.11 2.77 22.68
N ILE A 211 -3.50 2.00 23.59
CA ILE A 211 -2.15 1.45 23.42
C ILE A 211 -2.07 0.52 22.20
N GLY A 212 -1.02 0.67 21.41
CA GLY A 212 -0.79 -0.02 20.15
C GLY A 212 -0.27 0.92 19.05
N THR A 213 0.36 0.33 18.04
CA THR A 213 0.88 1.05 16.86
C THR A 213 0.12 0.72 15.58
N ILE A 214 -0.71 -0.32 15.60
CA ILE A 214 -1.52 -0.71 14.45
C ILE A 214 -2.75 0.17 14.39
N VAL A 215 -2.72 1.14 13.49
CA VAL A 215 -3.87 1.99 13.20
C VAL A 215 -4.74 1.32 12.13
N SER A 216 -6.03 1.19 12.42
CA SER A 216 -6.98 0.64 11.44
C SER A 216 -7.53 1.75 10.55
N GLU A 217 -7.72 1.43 9.27
CA GLU A 217 -8.52 2.27 8.38
C GLU A 217 -9.94 2.42 8.95
N PRO A 218 -10.58 3.58 8.78
CA PRO A 218 -11.87 3.83 9.34
C PRO A 218 -12.90 2.90 8.69
N MET A 219 -13.60 2.10 9.50
CA MET A 219 -14.64 1.18 9.03
C MET A 219 -16.03 1.80 9.19
N MET A 220 -16.93 1.49 8.27
CA MET A 220 -18.37 1.76 8.35
C MET A 220 -19.16 0.46 8.44
N TYR A 221 -20.21 0.46 9.26
CA TYR A 221 -21.12 -0.69 9.34
C TYR A 221 -21.98 -0.79 8.09
N VAL A 222 -22.24 -2.00 7.62
CA VAL A 222 -23.17 -2.28 6.53
C VAL A 222 -24.42 -2.94 7.12
N LYS A 223 -25.58 -2.30 6.99
CA LYS A 223 -26.85 -2.78 7.55
C LYS A 223 -27.95 -2.78 6.50
N PHE A 224 -28.88 -3.71 6.57
CA PHE A 224 -30.09 -3.63 5.75
C PHE A 224 -30.97 -2.45 6.18
N MET A 225 -31.66 -1.81 5.24
CA MET A 225 -32.68 -0.78 5.54
C MET A 225 -33.76 -1.27 6.53
N LYS A 226 -34.11 -2.55 6.43
CA LYS A 226 -35.00 -3.26 7.36
C LYS A 226 -34.34 -4.59 7.71
N GLY A 227 -33.58 -4.66 8.80
CA GLY A 227 -32.95 -5.91 9.23
C GLY A 227 -31.66 -5.73 10.04
N GLY A 228 -30.93 -6.84 10.21
CA GLY A 228 -29.70 -6.93 10.99
C GLY A 228 -28.47 -6.35 10.30
N SER A 229 -27.38 -6.29 11.07
CA SER A 229 -26.05 -5.94 10.57
C SER A 229 -25.47 -7.06 9.70
N ILE A 230 -24.78 -6.68 8.63
CA ILE A 230 -24.10 -7.63 7.73
C ILE A 230 -22.61 -7.74 8.12
N GLY A 231 -22.00 -6.62 8.46
CA GLY A 231 -20.57 -6.54 8.81
C GLY A 231 -20.07 -5.10 8.70
N SER A 232 -18.78 -4.93 8.42
CA SER A 232 -18.15 -3.62 8.22
C SER A 232 -17.20 -3.60 7.02
N LEU A 233 -17.14 -2.46 6.33
CA LEU A 233 -16.25 -2.18 5.19
C LEU A 233 -15.44 -0.90 5.43
N GLU A 234 -14.31 -0.73 4.72
CA GLU A 234 -13.54 0.52 4.74
C GLU A 234 -14.42 1.70 4.29
N GLU A 235 -14.38 2.80 5.04
CA GLU A 235 -15.06 4.07 4.73
C GLU A 235 -14.57 4.63 3.39
N SER A 236 -13.29 4.45 3.06
CA SER A 236 -12.70 4.88 1.77
C SER A 236 -13.38 4.21 0.57
N PHE A 237 -13.85 2.97 0.73
CA PHE A 237 -14.61 2.26 -0.31
C PHE A 237 -16.04 2.79 -0.39
N LEU A 238 -16.75 2.81 0.74
CA LEU A 238 -18.17 3.19 0.79
C LEU A 238 -18.41 4.68 0.47
N SER A 239 -17.45 5.56 0.77
CA SER A 239 -17.55 7.00 0.49
C SER A 239 -17.42 7.34 -1.00
N ARG A 240 -16.80 6.46 -1.79
CA ARG A 240 -16.74 6.59 -3.25
C ARG A 240 -18.04 6.19 -3.94
N LEU A 241 -18.91 5.44 -3.26
CA LEU A 241 -20.18 4.97 -3.79
C LEU A 241 -21.27 6.02 -3.66
N LYS A 242 -22.16 6.07 -4.65
CA LYS A 242 -23.38 6.87 -4.65
C LYS A 242 -24.59 5.99 -4.30
N PRO A 243 -25.66 6.55 -3.70
CA PRO A 243 -26.94 5.87 -3.61
C PRO A 243 -27.38 5.30 -4.97
N GLY A 244 -27.70 4.01 -5.02
CA GLY A 244 -28.03 3.24 -6.23
C GLY A 244 -26.87 2.37 -6.73
N ASP A 245 -25.63 2.63 -6.31
CA ASP A 245 -24.48 1.80 -6.67
C ASP A 245 -24.59 0.42 -6.00
N VAL A 246 -24.22 -0.62 -6.74
CA VAL A 246 -24.23 -2.00 -6.27
C VAL A 246 -22.81 -2.44 -5.97
N PHE A 247 -22.63 -3.14 -4.86
CA PHE A 247 -21.36 -3.71 -4.44
C PHE A 247 -21.52 -5.12 -3.85
N TRP A 248 -20.45 -5.92 -3.92
CA TRP A 248 -20.42 -7.26 -3.34
C TRP A 248 -19.83 -7.23 -1.93
N PHE A 249 -20.52 -7.85 -0.96
CA PHE A 249 -20.02 -7.98 0.41
C PHE A 249 -20.67 -9.16 1.14
N SER A 250 -19.87 -9.93 1.88
CA SER A 250 -20.33 -11.09 2.67
C SER A 250 -21.11 -12.10 1.80
N GLY A 251 -20.61 -12.38 0.60
CA GLY A 251 -21.24 -13.29 -0.35
C GLY A 251 -22.58 -12.83 -0.93
N ARG A 252 -22.91 -11.53 -0.85
CA ARG A 252 -24.18 -10.97 -1.34
C ARG A 252 -23.94 -9.75 -2.22
N SER A 253 -24.81 -9.57 -3.23
CA SER A 253 -24.91 -8.32 -4.00
C SER A 253 -25.83 -7.33 -3.28
N LEU A 254 -25.30 -6.16 -2.94
CA LEU A 254 -25.95 -5.15 -2.11
C LEU A 254 -26.00 -3.82 -2.86
N GLU A 255 -27.14 -3.15 -2.85
CA GLU A 255 -27.29 -1.79 -3.37
C GLU A 255 -27.22 -0.79 -2.21
N LEU A 256 -26.37 0.23 -2.34
CA LEU A 256 -26.28 1.33 -1.39
C LEU A 256 -27.53 2.18 -1.50
N VAL A 257 -28.29 2.32 -0.40
CA VAL A 257 -29.48 3.18 -0.36
C VAL A 257 -29.12 4.56 0.19
N GLN A 258 -28.37 4.60 1.29
CA GLN A 258 -27.92 5.83 1.92
C GLN A 258 -26.77 5.56 2.89
N VAL A 259 -26.00 6.60 3.19
CA VAL A 259 -25.02 6.61 4.28
C VAL A 259 -25.53 7.53 5.38
N LYS A 260 -25.66 7.00 6.59
CA LYS A 260 -26.02 7.79 7.78
C LYS A 260 -25.25 7.29 8.99
N GLU A 261 -24.57 8.21 9.68
CA GLU A 261 -23.89 7.93 10.95
C GLU A 261 -22.91 6.75 10.93
N MET A 262 -21.95 6.74 10.01
CA MET A 262 -20.97 5.63 9.83
C MET A 262 -21.63 4.28 9.53
N THR A 263 -22.88 4.30 9.06
CA THR A 263 -23.62 3.11 8.62
C THR A 263 -24.05 3.30 7.17
N ALA A 264 -23.60 2.40 6.31
CA ALA A 264 -24.13 2.22 4.96
C ALA A 264 -25.39 1.36 5.04
N TYR A 265 -26.54 1.96 4.74
CA TYR A 265 -27.80 1.24 4.65
C TYR A 265 -27.98 0.70 3.24
N VAL A 266 -28.26 -0.60 3.16
CA VAL A 266 -28.32 -1.35 1.90
C VAL A 266 -29.63 -2.12 1.73
N ARG A 267 -29.88 -2.55 0.49
CA ARG A 267 -30.87 -3.58 0.15
C ARG A 267 -30.23 -4.67 -0.69
N LYS A 268 -30.82 -5.87 -0.72
CA LYS A 268 -30.36 -6.92 -1.64
C LYS A 268 -30.58 -6.45 -3.08
N SER A 269 -29.60 -6.70 -3.94
CA SER A 269 -29.70 -6.46 -5.37
C SER A 269 -29.65 -7.78 -6.13
N ASN A 270 -30.45 -7.88 -7.19
CA ASN A 270 -30.36 -9.00 -8.14
C ASN A 270 -29.32 -8.72 -9.24
N LYS A 271 -28.70 -7.54 -9.25
CA LYS A 271 -27.64 -7.20 -10.21
C LYS A 271 -26.37 -7.97 -9.83
N SER A 272 -25.81 -8.73 -10.78
CA SER A 272 -24.56 -9.47 -10.60
C SER A 272 -23.30 -8.60 -10.61
N ASN A 273 -23.42 -7.35 -11.06
CA ASN A 273 -22.28 -6.49 -11.44
C ASN A 273 -21.86 -5.51 -10.32
N GLY A 274 -21.87 -5.96 -9.06
CA GLY A 274 -21.48 -5.11 -7.95
C GLY A 274 -19.98 -4.81 -7.93
N ILE A 275 -19.61 -3.56 -7.61
CA ILE A 275 -18.23 -3.15 -7.34
C ILE A 275 -17.71 -3.98 -6.16
N ILE A 276 -16.49 -4.51 -6.27
CA ILE A 276 -15.88 -5.33 -5.22
C ILE A 276 -15.01 -4.42 -4.36
N PRO A 277 -15.16 -4.44 -3.02
CA PRO A 277 -14.25 -3.73 -2.12
C PRO A 277 -12.81 -4.18 -2.35
N SER A 278 -11.95 -3.24 -2.76
CA SER A 278 -10.50 -3.45 -2.78
C SER A 278 -9.91 -2.76 -1.55
N TRP A 279 -9.25 -3.54 -0.71
CA TRP A 279 -8.57 -3.07 0.50
C TRP A 279 -7.28 -2.35 0.10
N LEU A 280 -6.98 -1.20 0.72
CA LEU A 280 -5.73 -0.47 0.46
C LEU A 280 -4.48 -1.31 0.75
N GLY A 281 -4.55 -2.21 1.75
CA GLY A 281 -3.48 -3.17 2.07
C GLY A 281 -3.17 -4.19 0.96
N ALA A 282 -3.97 -4.24 -0.11
CA ALA A 282 -3.67 -5.04 -1.31
C ALA A 282 -2.76 -4.32 -2.32
N ARG A 283 -2.50 -3.01 -2.16
CA ARG A 283 -1.65 -2.21 -3.06
C ARG A 283 -0.18 -2.21 -2.62
N MET A 284 0.36 -3.37 -2.28
CA MET A 284 1.79 -3.50 -2.01
C MET A 284 2.58 -3.35 -3.31
N SER A 285 3.64 -2.55 -3.27
CA SER A 285 4.58 -2.39 -4.37
C SER A 285 5.47 -3.62 -4.51
N LEU A 286 5.82 -3.96 -5.76
CA LEU A 286 6.92 -4.87 -6.06
C LEU A 286 8.21 -4.36 -5.38
N SER A 287 8.95 -5.27 -4.74
CA SER A 287 10.22 -4.93 -4.10
C SER A 287 11.29 -4.58 -5.13
N SER A 288 12.22 -3.70 -4.76
CA SER A 288 13.35 -3.31 -5.61
C SER A 288 14.19 -4.51 -6.05
N HIS A 289 14.40 -5.46 -5.14
CA HIS A 289 15.10 -6.72 -5.41
C HIS A 289 14.39 -7.55 -6.47
N LEU A 290 13.09 -7.81 -6.31
CA LEU A 290 12.32 -8.59 -7.29
C LEU A 290 12.19 -7.86 -8.63
N ALA A 291 12.06 -6.53 -8.62
CA ALA A 291 12.04 -5.71 -9.84
C ALA A 291 13.38 -5.76 -10.61
N ASN A 292 14.52 -5.75 -9.90
CA ASN A 292 15.83 -5.93 -10.52
C ASN A 292 15.99 -7.33 -11.13
N MET A 293 15.53 -8.37 -10.43
CA MET A 293 15.53 -9.75 -10.97
C MET A 293 14.60 -9.89 -12.17
N PHE A 294 13.46 -9.17 -12.18
CA PHE A 294 12.57 -9.11 -13.34
C PHE A 294 13.30 -8.50 -14.55
N LYS A 295 13.96 -7.35 -14.39
CA LYS A 295 14.77 -6.75 -15.47
C LYS A 295 15.90 -7.68 -15.92
N GLN A 296 16.52 -8.42 -15.01
CA GLN A 296 17.55 -9.41 -15.36
C GLN A 296 16.97 -10.49 -16.30
N LYS A 297 15.77 -11.01 -16.03
CA LYS A 297 15.12 -11.98 -16.92
C LYS A 297 14.79 -11.42 -18.31
N LEU A 298 14.44 -10.15 -18.41
CA LEU A 298 14.28 -9.48 -19.70
C LEU A 298 15.61 -9.34 -20.45
N ASP A 299 16.68 -9.01 -19.73
CA ASP A 299 18.03 -8.89 -20.29
C ASP A 299 18.56 -10.24 -20.78
N ASP A 300 18.36 -11.30 -19.99
CA ASP A 300 18.65 -12.68 -20.38
C ASP A 300 17.92 -13.06 -21.67
N TYR A 301 16.64 -12.71 -21.80
CA TYR A 301 15.86 -12.91 -23.03
C TYR A 301 16.49 -12.17 -24.22
N LEU A 302 16.87 -10.90 -24.06
CA LEU A 302 17.53 -10.11 -25.12
C LEU A 302 18.87 -10.71 -25.56
N HIS A 303 19.55 -11.44 -24.67
CA HIS A 303 20.78 -12.19 -24.97
C HIS A 303 20.52 -13.64 -25.42
N ASN A 304 19.27 -14.01 -25.72
CA ASN A 304 18.84 -15.35 -26.13
C ASN A 304 19.04 -16.44 -25.06
N ILE A 305 19.05 -16.06 -23.78
CA ILE A 305 19.20 -16.97 -22.63
C ILE A 305 17.81 -17.27 -22.05
N VAL A 306 17.06 -18.18 -22.70
CA VAL A 306 15.70 -18.56 -22.28
C VAL A 306 15.69 -19.98 -21.69
N LYS A 307 15.91 -20.09 -20.38
CA LYS A 307 16.02 -21.39 -19.68
C LYS A 307 14.72 -21.81 -19.00
N ASP A 308 14.09 -20.88 -18.29
CA ASP A 308 12.91 -21.13 -17.46
C ASP A 308 11.67 -21.48 -18.30
N VAL A 309 10.81 -22.36 -17.79
CA VAL A 309 9.56 -22.75 -18.46
C VAL A 309 8.62 -21.55 -18.58
N GLU A 310 8.59 -20.71 -17.55
CA GLU A 310 7.82 -19.47 -17.51
C GLU A 310 8.28 -18.49 -18.60
N MET A 311 9.59 -18.32 -18.75
CA MET A 311 10.16 -17.45 -19.78
C MET A 311 9.85 -17.95 -21.20
N LYS A 312 9.95 -19.27 -21.45
CA LYS A 312 9.54 -19.85 -22.74
C LYS A 312 8.07 -19.60 -23.04
N LYS A 313 7.21 -19.62 -22.02
CA LYS A 313 5.78 -19.43 -22.20
C LYS A 313 5.40 -17.98 -22.49
N VAL A 314 6.14 -17.00 -21.94
CA VAL A 314 5.91 -15.57 -22.17
C VAL A 314 6.64 -15.04 -23.41
N THR A 315 7.57 -15.80 -24.00
CA THR A 315 8.32 -15.43 -25.22
C THR A 315 7.46 -14.83 -26.33
N PRO A 316 6.30 -15.40 -26.74
CA PRO A 316 5.48 -14.81 -27.80
C PRO A 316 5.02 -13.37 -27.50
N LEU A 317 4.77 -13.05 -26.23
CA LEU A 317 4.42 -11.71 -25.79
C LEU A 317 5.61 -10.75 -25.87
N LEU A 318 6.82 -11.24 -25.54
CA LEU A 318 8.06 -10.45 -25.65
C LEU A 318 8.46 -10.21 -27.10
N GLU A 319 8.22 -11.18 -27.99
CA GLU A 319 8.40 -11.03 -29.44
C GLU A 319 7.43 -9.97 -29.99
N LEU A 320 6.16 -9.98 -29.55
CA LEU A 320 5.20 -8.94 -29.92
C LEU A 320 5.62 -7.55 -29.41
N GLN A 321 6.08 -7.48 -28.15
CA GLN A 321 6.64 -6.24 -27.59
C GLN A 321 7.79 -5.73 -28.44
N GLN A 322 8.70 -6.61 -28.87
CA GLN A 322 9.86 -6.27 -29.70
C GLN A 322 9.49 -5.91 -31.15
N LYS A 323 8.37 -6.42 -31.67
CA LYS A 323 7.82 -6.04 -32.98
C LYS A 323 7.27 -4.61 -32.96
N TRP A 324 6.59 -4.22 -31.87
CA TRP A 324 5.91 -2.92 -31.78
C TRP A 324 6.79 -1.82 -31.17
N SER A 325 7.74 -2.18 -30.32
CA SER A 325 8.57 -1.30 -29.50
C SER A 325 9.85 -2.05 -29.09
N ASN A 326 10.53 -1.61 -28.03
CA ASN A 326 11.65 -2.33 -27.44
C ASN A 326 11.21 -3.12 -26.21
N VAL A 327 11.91 -4.20 -25.88
CA VAL A 327 11.80 -4.83 -24.55
C VAL A 327 12.62 -4.02 -23.54
N PRO A 328 12.10 -3.73 -22.33
CA PRO A 328 12.86 -2.95 -21.34
C PRO A 328 14.14 -3.64 -20.86
N ALA A 329 15.29 -3.26 -21.43
CA ALA A 329 16.61 -3.81 -21.08
C ALA A 329 17.08 -3.35 -19.70
N GLN A 330 17.98 -4.10 -19.04
CA GLN A 330 18.44 -3.77 -17.68
C GLN A 330 19.13 -2.40 -17.62
N LYS A 331 19.95 -2.08 -18.63
CA LYS A 331 20.74 -0.85 -18.77
C LYS A 331 20.06 0.26 -19.59
N GLY A 332 18.78 0.12 -19.90
CA GLY A 332 18.00 1.14 -20.60
C GLY A 332 16.75 1.56 -19.84
N LEU A 333 16.29 2.78 -20.12
CA LEU A 333 14.95 3.26 -19.79
C LEU A 333 14.11 3.26 -21.06
N LEU A 334 13.05 2.46 -21.10
CA LEU A 334 12.08 2.49 -22.19
C LEU A 334 11.04 3.58 -21.93
N ILE A 335 10.80 4.42 -22.94
CA ILE A 335 9.67 5.35 -22.99
C ILE A 335 8.89 5.10 -24.28
N GLU A 336 7.57 4.94 -24.16
CA GLU A 336 6.66 4.73 -25.30
C GLU A 336 5.71 5.92 -25.41
N LYS A 337 5.68 6.56 -26.58
CA LYS A 337 4.70 7.59 -26.93
C LYS A 337 3.61 6.97 -27.81
N VAL A 338 2.38 6.96 -27.33
CA VAL A 338 1.22 6.44 -28.06
C VAL A 338 0.16 7.54 -28.14
N THR A 339 -0.42 7.75 -29.32
CA THR A 339 -1.56 8.66 -29.48
C THR A 339 -2.81 7.83 -29.71
N THR A 340 -3.84 8.02 -28.88
CA THR A 340 -5.14 7.35 -29.03
C THR A 340 -6.26 8.38 -29.10
N LYS A 341 -7.52 7.92 -29.18
CA LYS A 341 -8.70 8.79 -29.09
C LYS A 341 -8.84 9.47 -27.72
N GLU A 342 -8.17 8.97 -26.68
CA GLU A 342 -8.20 9.56 -25.34
C GLU A 342 -7.16 10.67 -25.15
N GLY A 343 -6.20 10.83 -26.08
CA GLY A 343 -5.13 11.82 -26.01
C GLY A 343 -3.75 11.23 -26.29
N HIS A 344 -2.73 11.90 -25.77
CA HIS A 344 -1.34 11.52 -25.89
C HIS A 344 -0.85 10.82 -24.62
N HIS A 345 -0.37 9.60 -24.79
CA HIS A 345 0.12 8.75 -23.71
C HIS A 345 1.64 8.70 -23.73
N ILE A 346 2.25 8.86 -22.56
CA ILE A 346 3.66 8.63 -22.32
C ILE A 346 3.76 7.52 -21.27
N PHE A 347 4.20 6.34 -21.69
CA PHE A 347 4.50 5.24 -20.78
C PHE A 347 6.00 5.21 -20.48
N ILE A 348 6.36 5.17 -19.20
CA ILE A 348 7.75 5.11 -18.75
C ILE A 348 7.91 3.85 -17.90
N TYR A 349 8.96 3.05 -18.14
CA TYR A 349 9.18 1.76 -17.49
C TYR A 349 10.48 1.70 -16.66
N PRO A 350 10.53 2.30 -15.46
CA PRO A 350 11.73 2.26 -14.60
C PRO A 350 11.91 0.93 -13.86
N PHE A 351 10.84 0.15 -13.65
CA PHE A 351 10.83 -1.03 -12.77
C PHE A 351 11.33 -0.73 -11.36
N ALA A 352 10.74 0.29 -10.73
CA ALA A 352 11.05 0.70 -9.37
C ALA A 352 9.95 0.33 -8.36
N GLY A 353 8.87 -0.29 -8.83
CA GLY A 353 7.69 -0.59 -8.01
C GLY A 353 6.74 0.61 -7.90
N ARG A 354 5.46 0.31 -7.61
CA ARG A 354 4.35 1.27 -7.64
C ARG A 354 4.58 2.53 -6.82
N TYR A 355 5.14 2.44 -5.61
CA TYR A 355 5.32 3.62 -4.74
C TYR A 355 6.34 4.60 -5.31
N LEU A 356 7.46 4.11 -5.84
CA LEU A 356 8.43 4.96 -6.51
C LEU A 356 7.90 5.51 -7.83
N HIS A 357 7.06 4.75 -8.54
CA HIS A 357 6.39 5.25 -9.75
C HIS A 357 5.42 6.38 -9.46
N GLU A 358 4.70 6.36 -8.34
CA GLU A 358 3.81 7.46 -7.95
C GLU A 358 4.58 8.77 -7.75
N GLY A 359 5.66 8.73 -6.95
CA GLY A 359 6.52 9.89 -6.73
C GLY A 359 7.22 10.37 -8.00
N LEU A 360 7.76 9.45 -8.80
CA LEU A 360 8.41 9.77 -10.07
C LEU A 360 7.42 10.35 -11.08
N ALA A 361 6.23 9.78 -11.22
CA ALA A 361 5.22 10.27 -12.16
C ALA A 361 4.77 11.69 -11.82
N ALA A 362 4.55 11.99 -10.54
CA ALA A 362 4.20 13.33 -10.10
C ALA A 362 5.33 14.33 -10.38
N LEU A 363 6.58 13.97 -10.04
CA LEU A 363 7.76 14.80 -10.31
C LEU A 363 7.91 15.11 -11.80
N ILE A 364 7.81 14.09 -12.65
CA ILE A 364 7.95 14.21 -14.10
C ILE A 364 6.80 15.05 -14.68
N ALA A 365 5.56 14.80 -14.25
CA ALA A 365 4.40 15.59 -14.66
C ALA A 365 4.57 17.08 -14.32
N TYR A 366 5.04 17.38 -13.11
CA TYR A 366 5.33 18.76 -12.68
C TYR A 366 6.40 19.42 -13.54
N ARG A 367 7.52 18.73 -13.79
CA ARG A 367 8.62 19.25 -14.61
C ARG A 367 8.20 19.49 -16.06
N LEU A 368 7.41 18.58 -16.64
CA LEU A 368 6.84 18.78 -17.98
C LEU A 368 5.91 19.99 -18.01
N ALA A 369 5.07 20.17 -16.97
CA ALA A 369 4.16 21.31 -16.85
C ALA A 369 4.86 22.66 -16.66
N GLN A 370 6.16 22.71 -16.32
CA GLN A 370 6.94 23.96 -16.28
C GLN A 370 7.24 24.50 -17.68
N SER A 371 7.44 23.60 -18.66
CA SER A 371 7.75 24.01 -20.04
C SER A 371 6.50 24.40 -20.84
N GLN A 372 5.33 23.87 -20.47
CA GLN A 372 4.06 24.15 -21.13
C GLN A 372 2.88 23.96 -20.18
N PRO A 373 1.85 24.84 -20.19
CA PRO A 373 0.62 24.62 -19.41
C PRO A 373 -0.11 23.37 -19.90
N ILE A 374 -0.02 22.26 -19.15
CA ILE A 374 -0.63 20.98 -19.52
C ILE A 374 -1.13 20.25 -18.27
N THR A 375 -2.20 19.47 -18.43
CA THR A 375 -2.75 18.62 -17.36
C THR A 375 -2.48 17.15 -17.68
N PHE A 376 -2.00 16.40 -16.69
CA PHE A 376 -1.77 14.96 -16.82
C PHE A 376 -2.76 14.17 -15.95
N SER A 377 -3.32 13.11 -16.54
CA SER A 377 -3.86 11.97 -15.80
C SER A 377 -2.75 10.95 -15.60
N ILE A 378 -2.57 10.47 -14.37
CA ILE A 378 -1.50 9.53 -14.02
C ILE A 378 -2.10 8.17 -13.70
N ALA A 379 -1.51 7.11 -14.24
CA ALA A 379 -1.78 5.72 -13.84
C ALA A 379 -0.46 4.97 -13.68
N MET A 380 -0.42 3.96 -12.81
CA MET A 380 0.82 3.24 -12.52
C MET A 380 0.57 1.81 -12.04
N ASN A 381 1.53 0.95 -12.33
CA ASN A 381 1.63 -0.40 -11.77
C ASN A 381 3.05 -0.63 -11.24
N ASP A 382 3.42 -1.90 -11.05
CA ASP A 382 4.73 -2.27 -10.52
C ASP A 382 5.90 -2.15 -11.50
N TYR A 383 5.63 -2.04 -12.81
CA TYR A 383 6.65 -2.00 -13.86
C TYR A 383 6.89 -0.60 -14.42
N GLY A 384 5.84 0.23 -14.44
CA GLY A 384 5.92 1.59 -14.94
C GLY A 384 4.70 2.44 -14.63
N PHE A 385 4.65 3.61 -15.28
CA PHE A 385 3.55 4.56 -15.18
C PHE A 385 3.23 5.23 -16.51
N GLU A 386 2.01 5.76 -16.60
CA GLU A 386 1.42 6.48 -17.71
C GLU A 386 1.21 7.94 -17.31
N LEU A 387 1.62 8.85 -18.18
CA LEU A 387 1.17 10.23 -18.20
C LEU A 387 0.30 10.43 -19.44
N LEU A 388 -0.99 10.70 -19.24
CA LEU A 388 -1.95 10.96 -20.30
C LEU A 388 -2.33 12.44 -20.31
N SER A 389 -2.17 13.10 -21.46
CA SER A 389 -2.54 14.50 -21.68
C SER A 389 -3.36 14.69 -22.95
N GLU A 390 -4.09 15.80 -23.04
CA GLU A 390 -4.83 16.19 -24.25
C GLU A 390 -3.88 16.65 -25.37
N ASP A 391 -2.78 17.31 -25.02
CA ASP A 391 -1.77 17.83 -25.94
C ASP A 391 -0.49 16.98 -25.94
N GLU A 392 0.24 16.99 -27.06
CA GLU A 392 1.54 16.33 -27.16
C GLU A 392 2.61 17.08 -26.35
N VAL A 393 3.53 16.32 -25.74
CA VAL A 393 4.69 16.87 -25.02
C VAL A 393 5.97 16.69 -25.83
N ASP A 394 6.79 17.74 -25.88
CA ASP A 394 8.15 17.68 -26.38
C ASP A 394 9.08 17.04 -25.34
N LEU A 395 9.05 15.71 -25.31
CA LEU A 395 9.83 14.92 -24.38
C LEU A 395 11.34 15.03 -24.65
N ASP A 396 11.75 15.17 -25.91
CA ASP A 396 13.15 15.32 -26.29
C ASP A 396 13.74 16.62 -25.72
N TYR A 397 12.99 17.72 -25.82
CA TYR A 397 13.37 18.98 -25.17
C TYR A 397 13.42 18.83 -23.65
N ALA A 398 12.40 18.24 -23.04
CA ALA A 398 12.36 18.08 -21.58
C ALA A 398 13.54 17.24 -21.06
N ILE A 399 13.87 16.12 -21.71
CA ILE A 399 15.01 15.26 -21.33
C ILE A 399 16.32 16.03 -21.41
N LYS A 400 16.55 16.79 -22.50
CA LYS A 400 17.75 17.63 -22.66
C LYS A 400 17.86 18.72 -21.58
N ASN A 401 16.73 19.19 -21.07
CA ASN A 401 16.65 20.17 -19.97
C ASN A 401 16.56 19.53 -18.58
N GLY A 402 17.01 18.28 -18.43
CA GLY A 402 17.16 17.65 -17.12
C GLY A 402 15.86 17.10 -16.54
N LEU A 403 14.93 16.58 -17.36
CA LEU A 403 13.70 15.93 -16.88
C LEU A 403 13.96 14.90 -15.78
N PHE A 404 15.04 14.11 -15.93
CA PHE A 404 15.47 13.09 -14.97
C PHE A 404 16.64 13.55 -14.07
N SER A 405 16.97 14.85 -14.02
CA SER A 405 18.06 15.36 -13.19
C SER A 405 17.72 15.25 -11.69
N THR A 406 18.74 15.03 -10.87
CA THR A 406 18.64 15.15 -9.41
C THR A 406 18.71 16.59 -8.89
N ASP A 407 18.96 17.55 -9.79
CA ASP A 407 18.95 18.97 -9.46
C ASP A 407 17.56 19.40 -9.02
N HIS A 408 17.50 20.25 -7.99
CA HIS A 408 16.24 20.76 -7.43
C HIS A 408 15.22 19.66 -7.02
N LEU A 409 15.64 18.40 -6.86
CA LEU A 409 14.76 17.27 -6.59
C LEU A 409 13.85 17.51 -5.38
N HIS A 410 14.42 17.96 -4.26
CA HIS A 410 13.67 18.19 -3.03
C HIS A 410 12.58 19.26 -3.22
N SER A 411 12.91 20.40 -3.84
CA SER A 411 11.94 21.47 -4.11
C SER A 411 10.87 21.05 -5.12
N ASP A 412 11.24 20.33 -6.18
CA ASP A 412 10.29 19.87 -7.19
C ASP A 412 9.34 18.82 -6.64
N MET A 413 9.81 17.93 -5.76
CA MET A 413 8.96 16.97 -5.04
C MET A 413 7.94 17.67 -4.14
N LEU A 414 8.35 18.72 -3.43
CA LEU A 414 7.45 19.52 -2.59
C LEU A 414 6.33 20.20 -3.38
N LEU A 415 6.61 20.61 -4.62
CA LEU A 415 5.67 21.33 -5.48
C LEU A 415 4.81 20.38 -6.34
N SER A 416 5.36 19.25 -6.77
CA SER A 416 4.67 18.26 -7.61
C SER A 416 3.61 17.45 -6.86
N LEU A 417 3.74 17.35 -5.55
CA LEU A 417 2.86 16.55 -4.70
C LEU A 417 2.15 17.44 -3.69
N ASN A 418 0.91 17.08 -3.34
CA ASN A 418 0.23 17.71 -2.21
C ASN A 418 0.79 17.15 -0.89
N SER A 419 2.07 17.42 -0.63
CA SER A 419 2.84 16.98 0.53
C SER A 419 2.14 17.34 1.84
N THR A 420 1.44 18.48 1.87
CA THR A 420 0.63 18.89 3.02
C THR A 420 -0.54 17.93 3.27
N GLU A 421 -1.30 17.54 2.23
CA GLU A 421 -2.39 16.58 2.42
C GLU A 421 -1.89 15.17 2.76
N MET A 422 -0.76 14.74 2.20
CA MET A 422 -0.15 13.44 2.55
C MET A 422 0.35 13.44 4.00
N ALA A 423 1.07 14.48 4.41
CA ALA A 423 1.53 14.65 5.79
C ALA A 423 0.35 14.75 6.75
N LYS A 424 -0.73 15.44 6.38
CA LYS A 424 -1.96 15.55 7.18
C LYS A 424 -2.64 14.19 7.35
N ARG A 425 -2.65 13.34 6.32
CA ARG A 425 -3.13 11.95 6.42
C ARG A 425 -2.24 11.12 7.34
N ARG A 426 -0.92 11.20 7.18
CA ARG A 426 0.03 10.44 8.01
C ARG A 426 0.00 10.88 9.47
N PHE A 427 -0.12 12.19 9.70
CA PHE A 427 -0.23 12.78 11.03
C PHE A 427 -1.43 12.23 11.82
N LYS A 428 -2.50 11.80 11.15
CA LYS A 428 -3.63 11.14 11.82
C LYS A 428 -3.20 9.88 12.56
N GLU A 429 -2.35 9.07 11.97
CA GLU A 429 -1.85 7.84 12.58
C GLU A 429 -0.92 8.18 13.76
N ILE A 430 0.03 9.09 13.52
CA ILE A 430 0.96 9.62 14.54
C ILE A 430 0.20 10.21 15.73
N ALA A 431 -0.86 10.97 15.50
CA ALA A 431 -1.69 11.57 16.54
C ALA A 431 -2.49 10.51 17.32
N GLN A 432 -2.86 9.39 16.70
CA GLN A 432 -3.49 8.28 17.41
C GLN A 432 -2.46 7.51 18.25
N ILE A 433 -1.30 7.19 17.70
CA ILE A 433 -0.22 6.43 18.37
C ILE A 433 0.34 7.24 19.55
N SER A 434 0.63 8.53 19.37
CA SER A 434 1.07 9.43 20.46
C SER A 434 -0.02 9.71 21.51
N GLY A 435 -1.25 9.27 21.26
CA GLY A 435 -2.41 9.48 22.11
C GLY A 435 -2.87 10.95 22.15
N LEU A 436 -2.52 11.79 21.17
CA LEU A 436 -3.16 13.10 20.97
C LEU A 436 -4.66 12.94 20.66
N LEU A 437 -5.02 11.89 19.92
CA LEU A 437 -6.38 11.57 19.54
C LEU A 437 -6.87 10.32 20.25
N PHE A 438 -7.87 10.48 21.12
CA PHE A 438 -8.57 9.35 21.72
C PHE A 438 -9.67 8.82 20.78
N THR A 439 -9.53 7.59 20.32
CA THR A 439 -10.42 6.92 19.35
C THR A 439 -11.75 6.43 19.95
N GLY A 440 -11.88 6.42 21.28
CA GLY A 440 -13.09 6.01 21.98
C GLY A 440 -12.89 4.74 22.80
N TYR A 441 -13.97 4.23 23.40
CA TYR A 441 -13.94 3.00 24.18
C TYR A 441 -14.41 1.82 23.33
N PRO A 442 -14.04 0.57 23.67
CA PRO A 442 -14.61 -0.62 23.03
C PRO A 442 -16.15 -0.57 22.98
N GLY A 443 -16.74 -0.78 21.80
CA GLY A 443 -18.19 -0.69 21.57
C GLY A 443 -18.76 0.75 21.53
N LYS A 444 -17.98 1.77 21.88
CA LYS A 444 -18.33 3.21 21.82
C LYS A 444 -17.18 4.02 21.20
N MET A 445 -16.76 3.61 20.02
CA MET A 445 -15.77 4.33 19.22
C MET A 445 -16.30 5.72 18.84
N LYS A 446 -15.43 6.74 18.86
CA LYS A 446 -15.75 8.05 18.28
C LYS A 446 -15.90 7.89 16.77
N LYS A 447 -16.83 8.64 16.18
CA LYS A 447 -17.06 8.67 14.73
C LYS A 447 -15.79 9.18 14.01
N ASN A 448 -15.30 8.45 13.01
CA ASN A 448 -14.04 8.74 12.32
C ASN A 448 -13.97 10.13 11.69
N ARG A 449 -15.07 10.65 11.15
CA ARG A 449 -15.15 12.04 10.67
C ARG A 449 -14.74 13.07 11.73
N HIS A 450 -15.12 12.84 12.99
CA HIS A 450 -14.71 13.73 14.08
C HIS A 450 -13.23 13.55 14.41
N LEU A 451 -12.70 12.32 14.36
CA LEU A 451 -11.27 12.08 14.55
C LEU A 451 -10.44 12.71 13.43
N GLN A 452 -10.87 12.63 12.18
CA GLN A 452 -10.24 13.30 11.04
C GLN A 452 -10.30 14.82 11.17
N ALA A 453 -11.45 15.39 11.50
CA ALA A 453 -11.59 16.83 11.71
C ALA A 453 -10.69 17.32 12.86
N SER A 454 -10.63 16.59 13.98
CA SER A 454 -9.75 16.91 15.10
C SER A 454 -8.27 16.76 14.76
N SER A 455 -7.90 15.69 14.04
CA SER A 455 -6.52 15.48 13.58
C SER A 455 -6.07 16.57 12.62
N GLY A 456 -6.93 16.94 11.67
CA GLY A 456 -6.63 17.95 10.68
C GLY A 456 -6.45 19.33 11.33
N LEU A 457 -7.28 19.65 12.31
CA LEU A 457 -7.17 20.88 13.09
C LEU A 457 -5.88 20.93 13.92
N LEU A 458 -5.50 19.83 14.59
CA LEU A 458 -4.23 19.76 15.32
C LEU A 458 -3.02 19.93 14.38
N PHE A 459 -3.07 19.30 13.21
CA PHE A 459 -2.04 19.46 12.19
C PHE A 459 -1.92 20.92 11.73
N ASP A 460 -3.04 21.58 11.41
CA ASP A 460 -3.05 22.97 10.95
C ASP A 460 -2.57 23.92 12.07
N VAL A 461 -2.94 23.66 13.32
CA VAL A 461 -2.48 24.41 14.50
C VAL A 461 -0.96 24.28 14.69
N PHE A 462 -0.40 23.07 14.64
CA PHE A 462 1.05 22.90 14.74
C PHE A 462 1.76 23.56 13.54
N LYS A 463 1.27 23.35 12.32
CA LYS A 463 1.86 23.98 11.13
C LYS A 463 1.91 25.51 11.23
N GLN A 464 0.91 26.14 11.84
CA GLN A 464 0.82 27.59 11.95
C GLN A 464 1.55 28.16 13.17
N TYR A 465 1.50 27.47 14.32
CA TYR A 465 1.92 28.03 15.61
C TYR A 465 3.07 27.28 16.30
N ASP A 466 3.42 26.08 15.83
CA ASP A 466 4.52 25.25 16.36
C ASP A 466 5.13 24.40 15.21
N PRO A 467 5.78 25.03 14.23
CA PRO A 467 6.35 24.32 13.06
C PRO A 467 7.50 23.39 13.45
N GLU A 468 8.09 23.58 14.64
CA GLU A 468 9.18 22.77 15.16
C GLU A 468 8.72 21.49 15.88
N ASN A 469 7.40 21.30 16.03
CA ASN A 469 6.76 20.16 16.67
C ASN A 469 7.29 18.82 16.12
N LEU A 470 7.78 17.94 17.00
CA LEU A 470 8.40 16.68 16.57
C LEU A 470 7.41 15.72 15.90
N LEU A 471 6.12 15.76 16.25
CA LEU A 471 5.10 14.92 15.60
C LEU A 471 4.72 15.45 14.22
N LEU A 472 4.75 16.77 14.03
CA LEU A 472 4.58 17.38 12.71
C LEU A 472 5.76 17.03 11.81
N LYS A 473 6.99 17.18 12.31
CA LYS A 473 8.22 16.79 11.61
C LYS A 473 8.22 15.31 11.26
N GLN A 474 7.86 14.45 12.21
CA GLN A 474 7.71 13.02 11.96
C GLN A 474 6.70 12.75 10.83
N ALA A 475 5.55 13.44 10.80
CA ALA A 475 4.57 13.23 9.73
C ALA A 475 5.12 13.55 8.33
N TYR A 476 5.88 14.64 8.21
CA TYR A 476 6.56 14.97 6.96
C TYR A 476 7.68 13.95 6.65
N ASP A 477 8.56 13.67 7.60
CA ASP A 477 9.68 12.75 7.44
C ASP A 477 9.21 11.35 7.04
N GLU A 478 8.12 10.85 7.62
CA GLU A 478 7.57 9.55 7.27
C GLU A 478 6.94 9.53 5.87
N VAL A 479 6.29 10.62 5.44
CA VAL A 479 5.83 10.75 4.05
C VAL A 479 7.04 10.77 3.11
N PHE A 480 8.08 11.55 3.41
CA PHE A 480 9.27 11.63 2.57
C PHE A 480 10.10 10.35 2.54
N ARG A 481 10.21 9.63 3.67
CA ARG A 481 10.98 8.39 3.78
C ARG A 481 10.23 7.19 3.25
N TYR A 482 8.93 7.06 3.53
CA TYR A 482 8.20 5.82 3.24
C TYR A 482 7.28 5.92 2.02
N GLN A 483 6.64 7.06 1.78
CA GLN A 483 5.73 7.21 0.64
C GLN A 483 6.45 7.76 -0.59
N LEU A 484 7.37 8.71 -0.40
CA LEU A 484 8.07 9.38 -1.50
C LEU A 484 9.51 8.92 -1.67
N SER A 485 10.07 8.25 -0.66
CA SER A 485 11.44 7.75 -0.58
C SER A 485 12.44 8.61 -1.35
N GLU A 486 12.62 9.90 -1.00
CA GLU A 486 13.49 10.82 -1.78
C GLU A 486 14.86 10.20 -2.06
N THR A 487 15.43 9.50 -1.07
CA THR A 487 16.68 8.76 -1.22
C THR A 487 16.62 7.70 -2.32
N GLU A 488 15.56 6.90 -2.38
CA GLU A 488 15.39 5.87 -3.40
C GLU A 488 15.03 6.49 -4.77
N LEU A 489 14.23 7.55 -4.80
CA LEU A 489 13.96 8.30 -6.02
C LEU A 489 15.23 8.94 -6.59
N ARG A 490 16.08 9.51 -5.73
CA ARG A 490 17.38 10.05 -6.11
C ARG A 490 18.29 8.95 -6.66
N LYS A 491 18.37 7.78 -6.00
CA LYS A 491 19.11 6.62 -6.51
C LYS A 491 18.57 6.18 -7.87
N LEU A 492 17.25 6.16 -8.05
CA LEU A 492 16.61 5.83 -9.32
C LEU A 492 16.93 6.84 -10.42
N LEU A 493 16.89 8.14 -10.13
CA LEU A 493 17.25 9.18 -11.09
C LEU A 493 18.73 9.14 -11.48
N ILE A 494 19.63 8.90 -10.51
CA ILE A 494 21.07 8.65 -10.79
C ILE A 494 21.22 7.45 -11.72
N LYS A 495 20.52 6.34 -11.41
CA LYS A 495 20.51 5.14 -12.26
C LYS A 495 19.98 5.43 -13.65
N ILE A 496 18.91 6.22 -13.79
CA ILE A 496 18.34 6.61 -15.09
C ILE A 496 19.32 7.50 -15.87
N ALA A 497 20.06 8.40 -15.20
CA ALA A 497 21.03 9.26 -15.84
C ALA A 497 22.21 8.48 -16.47
N GLU A 498 22.52 7.30 -15.94
CA GLU A 498 23.52 6.37 -16.49
C GLU A 498 22.97 5.45 -17.59
N GLN A 499 21.65 5.45 -17.82
CA GLN A 499 20.98 4.56 -18.78
C GLN A 499 20.79 5.22 -20.14
N GLU A 500 20.76 4.37 -21.18
CA GLU A 500 20.29 4.80 -22.49
C GLU A 500 18.77 4.95 -22.49
N ILE A 501 18.29 6.17 -22.75
CA ILE A 501 16.85 6.46 -22.87
C ILE A 501 16.39 6.10 -24.28
N ASN A 502 15.56 5.07 -24.38
CA ASN A 502 15.01 4.57 -25.62
C ASN A 502 13.57 5.06 -25.77
N ILE A 503 13.38 6.09 -26.61
CA ILE A 503 12.05 6.63 -26.90
C ILE A 503 11.52 5.96 -28.18
N THR A 504 10.38 5.29 -28.06
CA THR A 504 9.69 4.65 -29.19
C THR A 504 8.32 5.29 -29.39
N LYS A 505 7.77 5.15 -30.61
CA LYS A 505 6.46 5.71 -30.98
C LYS A 505 5.56 4.59 -31.54
N PRO A 506 5.18 3.59 -30.72
CA PRO A 506 4.32 2.52 -31.19
C PRO A 506 2.96 3.10 -31.62
N TYR A 507 2.39 2.53 -32.67
CA TYR A 507 1.08 2.98 -33.20
C TYR A 507 -0.07 2.74 -32.21
N ARG A 508 0.12 1.81 -31.28
CA ARG A 508 -0.89 1.34 -30.33
C ARG A 508 -0.25 0.97 -28.99
N PRO A 509 -1.03 0.87 -27.90
CA PRO A 509 -0.51 0.40 -26.62
C PRO A 509 0.14 -0.98 -26.74
N THR A 510 1.31 -1.12 -26.16
CA THR A 510 2.13 -2.34 -26.21
C THR A 510 1.73 -3.34 -25.12
N PRO A 511 2.21 -4.61 -25.18
CA PRO A 511 2.05 -5.56 -24.09
C PRO A 511 2.43 -5.04 -22.69
N PHE A 512 3.45 -4.18 -22.58
CA PHE A 512 3.83 -3.57 -21.31
C PHE A 512 2.94 -2.37 -20.91
N ALA A 513 2.42 -1.63 -21.90
CA ALA A 513 1.50 -0.52 -21.65
C ALA A 513 0.12 -1.00 -21.17
N PHE A 514 -0.33 -2.15 -21.68
CA PHE A 514 -1.68 -2.67 -21.45
C PHE A 514 -2.04 -2.82 -19.96
N PRO A 515 -1.22 -3.44 -19.08
CA PRO A 515 -1.53 -3.51 -17.66
C PRO A 515 -1.62 -2.14 -16.97
N ILE A 516 -0.82 -1.16 -17.39
CA ILE A 516 -0.88 0.22 -16.84
C ILE A 516 -2.22 0.86 -17.23
N MET A 517 -2.65 0.69 -18.48
CA MET A 517 -3.97 1.14 -18.92
C MET A 517 -5.09 0.46 -18.14
N VAL A 518 -5.00 -0.84 -17.86
CA VAL A 518 -5.99 -1.56 -17.04
C VAL A 518 -6.09 -0.96 -15.63
N ASP A 519 -4.97 -0.60 -15.00
CA ASP A 519 -4.96 0.13 -13.73
C ASP A 519 -5.68 1.48 -13.84
N ARG A 520 -5.46 2.26 -14.92
CA ARG A 520 -6.20 3.50 -15.17
C ARG A 520 -7.71 3.29 -15.25
N LEU A 521 -8.16 2.23 -15.92
CA LEU A 521 -9.58 1.91 -16.06
C LEU A 521 -10.22 1.52 -14.72
N ARG A 522 -9.46 0.91 -13.80
CA ARG A 522 -9.90 0.55 -12.44
C ARG A 522 -10.16 1.77 -11.57
N GLU A 523 -9.43 2.87 -11.79
CA GLU A 523 -9.57 4.08 -10.99
C GLU A 523 -10.72 4.98 -11.46
N LYS A 524 -11.21 4.80 -12.70
CA LYS A 524 -12.43 5.45 -13.20
C LYS A 524 -13.69 4.77 -12.67
N LEU A 525 -14.54 5.53 -11.97
CA LEU A 525 -15.86 5.08 -11.51
C LEU A 525 -16.82 4.99 -12.71
N THR A 526 -17.29 3.78 -13.03
CA THR A 526 -18.19 3.50 -14.17
C THR A 526 -19.20 2.40 -13.84
N SER A 527 -20.31 2.36 -14.59
CA SER A 527 -21.33 1.31 -14.54
C SER A 527 -21.00 0.08 -15.39
N GLU A 528 -20.00 0.16 -16.27
CA GLU A 528 -19.51 -0.97 -17.07
C GLU A 528 -18.56 -1.86 -16.26
N LYS A 529 -18.61 -3.19 -16.47
CA LYS A 529 -17.66 -4.10 -15.83
C LYS A 529 -16.25 -3.85 -16.36
N LEU A 530 -15.27 -3.86 -15.46
CA LEU A 530 -13.87 -3.82 -15.84
C LEU A 530 -13.52 -4.97 -16.81
N GLU A 531 -13.97 -6.19 -16.53
CA GLU A 531 -13.72 -7.37 -17.38
C GLU A 531 -14.16 -7.15 -18.82
N ASP A 532 -15.34 -6.56 -19.03
CA ASP A 532 -15.87 -6.31 -20.37
C ASP A 532 -15.05 -5.24 -21.11
N ARG A 533 -14.56 -4.21 -20.38
CA ARG A 533 -13.69 -3.16 -20.94
C ARG A 533 -12.30 -3.70 -21.28
N VAL A 534 -11.74 -4.54 -20.41
CA VAL A 534 -10.45 -5.21 -20.65
C VAL A 534 -10.56 -6.14 -21.86
N LYS A 535 -11.65 -6.90 -21.99
CA LYS A 535 -11.90 -7.75 -23.16
C LYS A 535 -12.02 -6.94 -24.45
N LYS A 536 -12.74 -5.83 -24.45
CA LYS A 536 -12.83 -4.93 -25.63
C LYS A 536 -11.44 -4.46 -26.05
N LEU A 537 -10.64 -3.95 -25.12
CA LEU A 537 -9.27 -3.51 -25.40
C LEU A 537 -8.36 -4.65 -25.86
N GLN A 538 -8.51 -5.85 -25.30
CA GLN A 538 -7.74 -7.02 -25.70
C GLN A 538 -8.09 -7.44 -27.13
N LEU A 539 -9.38 -7.50 -27.48
CA LEU A 539 -9.83 -7.82 -28.84
C LEU A 539 -9.30 -6.81 -29.86
N ASP A 540 -9.43 -5.51 -29.56
CA ASP A 540 -8.91 -4.43 -30.42
C ASP A 540 -7.39 -4.61 -30.67
N LEU A 541 -6.63 -5.02 -29.65
CA LEU A 541 -5.18 -5.24 -29.76
C LEU A 541 -4.80 -6.59 -30.41
N GLU A 542 -5.65 -7.61 -30.31
CA GLU A 542 -5.45 -8.92 -30.95
C GLU A 542 -5.68 -8.85 -32.47
N GLU A 543 -6.77 -8.21 -32.91
CA GLU A 543 -7.03 -7.94 -34.35
C GLU A 543 -5.84 -7.23 -35.00
N ASP A 544 -5.24 -6.33 -34.23
CA ASP A 544 -4.10 -5.53 -34.56
C ASP A 544 -2.75 -6.28 -34.53
N ALA A 545 -2.63 -7.36 -33.75
CA ALA A 545 -1.43 -8.21 -33.71
C ALA A 545 -1.36 -9.18 -34.89
N ASP A 546 -2.54 -9.63 -35.34
CA ASP A 546 -2.71 -10.54 -36.47
C ASP A 546 -2.64 -9.82 -37.84
N ALA A 547 -2.80 -8.48 -37.85
CA ALA A 547 -2.56 -7.60 -39.00
C ALA A 547 -1.08 -7.22 -39.19
#